data_AF-A0A430ELR7-F1
#
_entry.id   AF-A0A430ELR7-F1
#
_cell.length_a   1.000
_cell.length_b   1.000
_cell.length_c   1.000
_cell.angle_alpha   90.00
_cell.angle_beta   90.00
_cell.angle_gamma   90.00
#
_symmetry.space_group_name_H-M   'P 1'
#
loop_
_entity.id
_entity.type
_entity.pdbx_description
1 polymer ?
#
loop_
_entity_poly.entity_id
_entity_poly.type
_entity_poly.pdbx_seq_one_letter_code
_entity_poly.pdbx_strand_id
1 'polypeptide(L)'
;MKNRSNPDFVVPDFTPVPRQHRVDGWTPARQRAFIAALAATGSVTAAARSINMAKEGAYMLRLHPQGAGFRAAWEAALTAGLDRLGDIAMERAIEGVPVPVFYKGEQCGEKRWYNDRLLMFILRHRNPEKYGAPAALPPGTRHPDTLKREEGAREEAPAPCPVCARRKAEYMALAEPDAKMPEEMRQVLDTLFTRYAAKVRSERQLRLEGRIVAADYTLRQLTHIELILANAGMSDAMITFFTTDYGKHGREQEFAHPMSAKLDAMRRKVWAECGEPERPPLPLYARSPGTSTVSGPDWDERRRAQRDAERRMAAAQVEWEAAARSDSWAEWKAARGR
;
A
#
# COMPACT_ATOMS: atom_id res chain seq x y z
N MET A 1 -24.92 40.19 -11.58
CA MET A 1 -24.85 39.56 -12.92
C MET A 1 -25.74 38.32 -12.89
N LYS A 2 -26.73 38.23 -13.80
CA LYS A 2 -27.59 37.03 -13.92
C LYS A 2 -26.74 35.90 -14.49
N ASN A 3 -26.54 34.80 -13.76
CA ASN A 3 -25.85 33.60 -14.26
C ASN A 3 -26.64 33.02 -15.45
N ARG A 4 -26.25 33.40 -16.66
CA ARG A 4 -26.78 32.87 -17.93
C ARG A 4 -26.00 31.61 -18.29
N SER A 5 -26.25 30.50 -17.62
CA SER A 5 -25.82 29.16 -18.07
C SER A 5 -26.29 28.07 -17.11
N ASN A 6 -27.58 28.00 -16.83
CA ASN A 6 -28.16 26.69 -16.54
C ASN A 6 -29.08 26.39 -17.72
N PRO A 7 -28.72 25.45 -18.62
CA PRO A 7 -29.71 24.90 -19.54
C PRO A 7 -30.96 24.55 -18.73
N ASP A 8 -32.14 24.85 -19.26
CA ASP A 8 -33.40 24.40 -18.67
C ASP A 8 -33.45 22.88 -18.75
N PHE A 9 -32.74 22.21 -17.85
CA PHE A 9 -32.80 20.78 -17.71
C PHE A 9 -34.20 20.47 -17.22
N VAL A 10 -34.96 19.75 -18.06
CA VAL A 10 -36.27 19.25 -17.70
C VAL A 10 -36.06 18.23 -16.59
N VAL A 11 -36.14 18.69 -15.34
CA VAL A 11 -36.13 17.81 -14.17
C VAL A 11 -37.47 17.08 -14.16
N PRO A 12 -37.50 15.74 -14.13
CA PRO A 12 -38.75 15.01 -13.96
C PRO A 12 -39.46 15.52 -12.71
N ASP A 13 -40.73 15.89 -12.84
CA ASP A 13 -41.51 16.25 -11.66
C ASP A 13 -41.60 15.04 -10.72
N PHE A 14 -41.31 15.25 -9.44
CA PHE A 14 -41.27 14.17 -8.46
C PHE A 14 -41.78 14.65 -7.11
N THR A 15 -42.43 13.75 -6.38
CA THR A 15 -42.88 14.00 -5.02
C THR A 15 -41.68 14.13 -4.07
N PRO A 16 -41.43 15.32 -3.50
CA PRO A 16 -40.30 15.52 -2.59
C PRO A 16 -40.49 14.73 -1.30
N VAL A 17 -39.38 14.29 -0.72
CA VAL A 17 -39.39 13.53 0.54
C VAL A 17 -39.84 14.45 1.67
N PRO A 18 -40.87 14.09 2.45
CA PRO A 18 -41.32 14.93 3.56
C PRO A 18 -40.23 14.99 4.64
N ARG A 19 -39.93 16.20 5.11
CA ARG A 19 -39.01 16.48 6.21
C ARG A 19 -39.63 17.53 7.11
N GLN A 20 -39.29 17.48 8.40
CA GLN A 20 -39.62 18.57 9.31
C GLN A 20 -39.02 19.88 8.77
N HIS A 21 -39.82 20.95 8.78
CA HIS A 21 -39.38 22.24 8.28
C HIS A 21 -38.23 22.78 9.12
N ARG A 22 -37.10 23.04 8.47
CA ARG A 22 -35.91 23.65 9.05
C ARG A 22 -35.33 24.63 8.04
N VAL A 23 -34.95 25.82 8.49
CA VAL A 23 -34.52 26.94 7.62
C VAL A 23 -33.32 26.58 6.74
N ASP A 24 -32.39 25.80 7.26
CA ASP A 24 -31.21 25.22 6.61
C ASP A 24 -31.39 23.73 6.23
N GLY A 25 -32.61 23.20 6.33
CA GLY A 25 -32.93 21.80 6.05
C GLY A 25 -33.20 21.50 4.58
N TRP A 26 -33.42 20.22 4.28
CA TRP A 26 -33.78 19.72 2.96
C TRP A 26 -35.24 20.02 2.59
N THR A 27 -35.51 21.27 2.23
CA THR A 27 -36.83 21.71 1.75
C THR A 27 -37.16 21.10 0.38
N PRO A 28 -38.45 20.99 0.01
CA PRO A 28 -38.86 20.56 -1.32
C PRO A 28 -38.16 21.29 -2.47
N ALA A 29 -37.96 22.61 -2.33
CA ALA A 29 -37.24 23.42 -3.30
C ALA A 29 -35.76 23.03 -3.42
N ARG A 30 -35.08 22.77 -2.29
CA ARG A 30 -33.68 22.30 -2.29
C ARG A 30 -33.53 20.88 -2.85
N GLN A 31 -34.52 20.01 -2.65
CA GLN A 31 -34.52 18.68 -3.25
C GLN A 31 -34.60 18.77 -4.78
N ARG A 32 -35.50 19.60 -5.33
CA ARG A 32 -35.59 19.84 -6.77
C ARG A 32 -34.32 20.49 -7.33
N ALA A 33 -33.79 21.50 -6.65
CA ALA A 33 -32.54 22.15 -7.04
C ALA A 33 -31.36 21.18 -7.04
N PHE A 34 -31.31 20.25 -6.07
CA PHE A 34 -30.30 19.21 -6.03
C PHE A 34 -30.39 18.28 -7.24
N ILE A 35 -31.59 17.78 -7.59
CA ILE A 35 -31.78 16.91 -8.75
C ILE A 35 -31.41 17.63 -10.05
N ALA A 36 -31.78 18.92 -10.19
CA ALA A 36 -31.37 19.74 -11.32
C ALA A 36 -29.83 19.85 -11.43
N ALA A 37 -29.17 20.14 -10.30
CA ALA A 37 -27.72 20.24 -10.25
C ALA A 37 -27.03 18.89 -10.50
N LEU A 38 -27.64 17.78 -10.07
CA LEU A 38 -27.14 16.44 -10.33
C LEU A 38 -27.23 16.10 -11.82
N ALA A 39 -28.32 16.46 -12.49
CA ALA A 39 -28.46 16.29 -13.94
C ALA A 39 -27.44 17.12 -14.72
N ALA A 40 -27.17 18.34 -14.27
CA ALA A 40 -26.19 19.21 -14.90
C ALA A 40 -24.73 18.75 -14.72
N THR A 41 -24.40 18.11 -13.59
CA THR A 41 -23.01 17.84 -13.19
C THR A 41 -22.62 16.36 -13.20
N GLY A 42 -23.57 15.43 -13.11
CA GLY A 42 -23.33 14.00 -12.89
C GLY A 42 -22.62 13.67 -11.57
N SER A 43 -22.40 14.65 -10.68
CA SER A 43 -21.62 14.49 -9.46
C SER A 43 -22.39 14.94 -8.23
N VAL A 44 -22.68 14.00 -7.34
CA VAL A 44 -23.41 14.21 -6.08
C VAL A 44 -22.72 15.28 -5.22
N THR A 45 -21.39 15.25 -5.15
CA THR A 45 -20.62 16.21 -4.36
C THR A 45 -20.69 17.60 -4.96
N ALA A 46 -20.57 17.73 -6.29
CA ALA A 46 -20.68 19.03 -6.96
C ALA A 46 -22.11 19.60 -6.86
N ALA A 47 -23.11 18.75 -7.07
CA ALA A 47 -24.53 19.11 -6.96
C ALA A 47 -24.86 19.62 -5.55
N ALA A 48 -24.48 18.88 -4.50
CA ALA A 48 -24.73 19.28 -3.12
C ALA A 48 -24.04 20.61 -2.77
N ARG A 49 -22.77 20.79 -3.18
CA ARG A 49 -22.03 22.05 -2.98
C ARG A 49 -22.68 23.24 -3.69
N SER A 50 -23.18 23.05 -4.91
CA SER A 50 -23.80 24.12 -5.71
C SER A 50 -25.05 24.71 -5.06
N ILE A 51 -25.75 23.93 -4.23
CA ILE A 51 -26.93 24.36 -3.47
C ILE A 51 -26.63 24.59 -1.98
N ASN A 52 -25.35 24.65 -1.60
CA ASN A 52 -24.87 24.83 -0.24
C ASN A 52 -25.41 23.79 0.76
N MET A 53 -25.45 22.51 0.36
CA MET A 53 -25.89 21.38 1.19
C MET A 53 -24.80 20.31 1.33
N ALA A 54 -24.89 19.52 2.41
CA ALA A 54 -24.05 18.34 2.61
C ALA A 54 -24.57 17.15 1.78
N LYS A 55 -23.68 16.42 1.11
CA LYS A 55 -24.02 15.26 0.26
C LYS A 55 -24.66 14.12 1.07
N GLU A 56 -24.28 13.97 2.33
CA GLU A 56 -24.80 12.97 3.27
C GLU A 56 -26.31 13.13 3.45
N GLY A 57 -26.79 14.37 3.52
CA GLY A 57 -28.21 14.65 3.61
C GLY A 57 -28.99 14.24 2.36
N ALA A 58 -28.38 14.35 1.17
CA ALA A 58 -28.98 13.89 -0.08
C ALA A 58 -29.10 12.35 -0.11
N TYR A 59 -28.09 11.62 0.39
CA TYR A 59 -28.17 10.17 0.55
C TYR A 59 -29.23 9.74 1.58
N MET A 60 -29.41 10.49 2.67
CA MET A 60 -30.47 10.23 3.65
C MET A 60 -31.87 10.39 3.06
N LEU A 61 -32.07 11.35 2.13
CA LEU A 61 -33.34 11.46 1.39
C LEU A 61 -33.57 10.25 0.47
N ARG A 62 -32.50 9.77 -0.19
CA ARG A 62 -32.55 8.58 -1.05
C ARG A 62 -32.97 7.32 -0.28
N LEU A 63 -32.51 7.17 0.97
CA LEU A 63 -32.81 6.03 1.84
C LEU A 63 -34.17 6.14 2.56
N HIS A 64 -34.84 7.29 2.48
CA HIS A 64 -36.09 7.50 3.22
C HIS A 64 -37.22 6.59 2.68
N PRO A 65 -38.09 6.01 3.54
CA PRO A 65 -39.17 5.12 3.10
C PRO A 65 -40.11 5.76 2.07
N GLN A 66 -40.40 7.05 2.21
CA GLN A 66 -41.23 7.83 1.28
C GLN A 66 -40.42 8.47 0.14
N GLY A 67 -39.16 8.06 -0.05
CA GLY A 67 -38.21 8.64 -1.01
C GLY A 67 -38.29 8.07 -2.43
N ALA A 68 -39.34 7.31 -2.77
CA ALA A 68 -39.43 6.63 -4.07
C ALA A 68 -39.36 7.60 -5.26
N GLY A 69 -40.08 8.73 -5.21
CA GLY A 69 -40.04 9.76 -6.25
C GLY A 69 -38.66 10.42 -6.38
N PHE A 70 -38.04 10.75 -5.24
CA PHE A 70 -36.69 11.32 -5.22
C PHE A 70 -35.64 10.34 -5.77
N ARG A 71 -35.76 9.03 -5.49
CA ARG A 71 -34.89 7.98 -6.07
C ARG A 71 -35.03 7.89 -7.59
N ALA A 72 -36.24 7.89 -8.10
CA ALA A 72 -36.47 7.83 -9.55
C ALA A 72 -35.90 9.07 -10.25
N ALA A 73 -36.13 10.26 -9.70
CA ALA A 73 -35.59 11.50 -10.22
C ALA A 73 -34.05 11.56 -10.15
N TRP A 74 -33.46 10.97 -9.10
CA TRP A 74 -32.02 10.85 -8.95
C TRP A 74 -31.39 9.99 -10.04
N GLU A 75 -31.95 8.81 -10.30
CA GLU A 75 -31.44 7.92 -11.35
C GLU A 75 -31.56 8.56 -12.73
N ALA A 76 -32.71 9.19 -13.03
CA ALA A 76 -32.89 9.94 -14.28
C ALA A 76 -31.87 11.09 -14.43
N ALA A 77 -31.59 11.81 -13.35
CA ALA A 77 -30.56 12.85 -13.33
C ALA A 77 -29.14 12.29 -13.55
N LEU A 78 -28.83 11.12 -12.99
CA LEU A 78 -27.54 10.46 -13.24
C LEU A 78 -27.41 10.04 -14.70
N THR A 79 -28.47 9.51 -15.33
CA THR A 79 -28.47 9.17 -16.76
C THR A 79 -28.14 10.40 -17.61
N ALA A 80 -28.81 11.53 -17.37
CA ALA A 80 -28.52 12.78 -18.08
C ALA A 80 -27.07 13.26 -17.86
N GLY A 81 -26.54 13.10 -16.64
CA GLY A 81 -25.15 13.40 -16.33
C GLY A 81 -24.14 12.48 -17.03
N LEU A 82 -24.49 11.20 -17.23
CA LEU A 82 -23.65 10.22 -17.94
C LEU A 82 -23.52 10.55 -19.42
N ASP A 83 -24.60 10.98 -20.08
CA ASP A 83 -24.55 11.37 -21.50
C ASP A 83 -23.55 12.53 -21.70
N ARG A 84 -23.58 13.52 -20.81
CA ARG A 84 -22.63 14.64 -20.82
C ARG A 84 -21.18 14.20 -20.55
N LEU A 85 -20.97 13.24 -19.66
CA LEU A 85 -19.64 12.66 -19.46
C LEU A 85 -19.12 11.99 -20.73
N GLY A 86 -20.02 11.39 -21.53
CA GLY A 86 -19.71 10.88 -22.86
C GLY A 86 -19.20 11.96 -23.81
N ASP A 87 -19.87 13.12 -23.87
CA ASP A 87 -19.45 14.26 -24.70
C ASP A 87 -18.09 14.80 -24.26
N ILE A 88 -17.91 15.04 -22.95
CA ILE A 88 -16.64 15.51 -22.38
C ILE A 88 -15.51 14.51 -22.64
N ALA A 89 -15.79 13.21 -22.53
CA ALA A 89 -14.81 12.16 -22.81
C ALA A 89 -14.40 12.18 -24.28
N MET A 90 -15.35 12.40 -25.21
CA MET A 90 -15.06 12.53 -26.64
C MET A 90 -14.20 13.77 -26.93
N GLU A 91 -14.58 14.93 -26.39
CA GLU A 91 -13.79 16.16 -26.52
C GLU A 91 -12.36 15.96 -26.00
N ARG A 92 -12.19 15.35 -24.82
CA ARG A 92 -10.85 15.07 -24.26
C ARG A 92 -10.05 14.07 -25.07
N ALA A 93 -10.70 13.09 -25.70
CA ALA A 93 -10.03 12.13 -26.55
C ALA A 93 -9.55 12.77 -27.86
N ILE A 94 -10.30 13.73 -28.40
CA ILE A 94 -9.97 14.45 -29.64
C ILE A 94 -8.97 15.59 -29.40
N GLU A 95 -9.25 16.47 -28.45
CA GLU A 95 -8.50 17.71 -28.22
C GLU A 95 -7.30 17.54 -27.27
N GLY A 96 -7.26 16.43 -26.54
CA GLY A 96 -6.32 16.20 -25.44
C GLY A 96 -6.63 17.05 -24.21
N VAL A 97 -5.87 16.82 -23.13
CA VAL A 97 -5.98 17.59 -21.89
C VAL A 97 -4.77 18.52 -21.77
N PRO A 98 -4.96 19.83 -21.53
CA PRO A 98 -3.85 20.75 -21.31
C PRO A 98 -3.16 20.45 -19.97
N VAL A 99 -1.85 20.23 -20.00
CA VAL A 99 -1.01 19.98 -18.82
C VAL A 99 -0.01 21.13 -18.69
N PRO A 100 -0.08 21.94 -17.61
CA PRO A 100 0.86 23.03 -17.40
C PRO A 100 2.28 22.50 -17.17
N VAL A 101 3.26 23.13 -17.81
CA VAL A 101 4.69 22.84 -17.64
C VAL A 101 5.27 23.88 -16.70
N PHE A 102 5.89 23.43 -15.61
CA PHE A 102 6.51 24.28 -14.60
C PHE A 102 8.03 24.16 -14.65
N TYR A 103 8.72 25.28 -14.54
CA TYR A 103 10.16 25.35 -14.36
C TYR A 103 10.48 26.33 -13.23
N LYS A 104 11.24 25.88 -12.22
CA LYS A 104 11.58 26.67 -11.03
C LYS A 104 10.37 27.30 -10.29
N GLY A 105 9.21 26.63 -10.32
CA GLY A 105 8.00 27.09 -9.64
C GLY A 105 7.13 28.07 -10.44
N GLU A 106 7.58 28.50 -11.62
CA GLU A 106 6.79 29.32 -12.54
C GLU A 106 6.23 28.48 -13.69
N GLN A 107 4.99 28.73 -14.09
CA GLN A 107 4.39 28.09 -15.25
C GLN A 107 5.02 28.66 -16.52
N CYS A 108 5.84 27.87 -17.21
CA CYS A 108 6.60 28.29 -18.39
C CYS A 108 5.95 27.88 -19.72
N GLY A 109 4.87 27.10 -19.68
CA GLY A 109 4.11 26.72 -20.87
C GLY A 109 3.02 25.69 -20.60
N GLU A 110 2.53 25.10 -21.67
CA GLU A 110 1.48 24.07 -21.65
C GLU A 110 1.80 22.97 -22.68
N LYS A 111 1.61 21.71 -22.28
CA LYS A 111 1.70 20.55 -23.17
C LYS A 111 0.34 19.85 -23.21
N ARG A 112 -0.13 19.46 -24.39
CA ARG A 112 -1.34 18.63 -24.52
C ARG A 112 -1.02 17.15 -24.28
N TRP A 113 -1.76 16.53 -23.36
CA TRP A 113 -1.70 15.11 -23.08
C TRP A 113 -2.90 14.40 -23.69
N TYR A 114 -2.63 13.50 -24.64
CA TYR A 114 -3.64 12.64 -25.26
C TYR A 114 -3.68 11.30 -24.51
N ASN A 115 -4.88 10.86 -24.14
CA ASN A 115 -5.07 9.60 -23.43
C ASN A 115 -5.53 8.51 -24.40
N ASP A 116 -4.58 7.78 -24.96
CA ASP A 116 -4.84 6.72 -25.94
C ASP A 116 -5.73 5.60 -25.38
N ARG A 117 -5.72 5.36 -24.06
CA ARG A 117 -6.62 4.39 -23.41
C ARG A 117 -8.06 4.88 -23.42
N LEU A 118 -8.29 6.16 -23.18
CA LEU A 118 -9.61 6.78 -23.27
C LEU A 118 -10.12 6.74 -24.72
N LEU A 119 -9.26 7.08 -25.68
CA LEU A 119 -9.57 7.00 -27.11
C LEU A 119 -9.98 5.57 -27.51
N MET A 120 -9.16 4.57 -27.18
CA MET A 120 -9.44 3.17 -27.48
C MET A 120 -10.68 2.65 -26.72
N PHE A 121 -10.95 3.12 -25.51
CA PHE A 121 -12.17 2.79 -24.77
C PHE A 121 -13.42 3.30 -25.49
N ILE A 122 -13.42 4.54 -25.96
CA ILE A 122 -14.54 5.14 -26.70
C ILE A 122 -14.78 4.40 -28.02
N LEU A 123 -13.71 4.14 -28.79
CA LEU A 123 -13.81 3.42 -30.07
C LEU A 123 -14.38 2.00 -29.91
N ARG A 124 -13.96 1.27 -28.86
CA ARG A 124 -14.46 -0.07 -28.54
C ARG A 124 -15.95 -0.10 -28.24
N HIS A 125 -16.47 0.89 -27.50
CA HIS A 125 -17.87 0.91 -27.08
C HIS A 125 -18.80 1.46 -28.17
N ARG A 126 -18.35 2.39 -29.01
CA ARG A 126 -19.16 2.96 -30.10
C ARG A 126 -19.10 2.19 -31.41
N ASN A 127 -18.01 1.47 -31.68
CA ASN A 127 -17.89 0.63 -32.87
C ASN A 127 -17.24 -0.72 -32.49
N PRO A 128 -17.98 -1.56 -31.75
CA PRO A 128 -17.48 -2.85 -31.28
C PRO A 128 -17.19 -3.84 -32.41
N GLU A 129 -17.87 -3.73 -33.55
CA GLU A 129 -17.61 -4.61 -34.71
C GLU A 129 -16.21 -4.40 -35.29
N LYS A 130 -15.72 -3.15 -35.30
CA LYS A 130 -14.40 -2.81 -35.86
C LYS A 130 -13.28 -2.77 -34.82
N TYR A 131 -13.58 -2.31 -33.61
CA TYR A 131 -12.56 -2.06 -32.57
C TYR A 131 -12.78 -2.85 -31.29
N GLY A 132 -13.92 -3.54 -31.15
CA GLY A 132 -14.19 -4.42 -30.03
C GLY A 132 -13.22 -5.60 -29.99
N ALA A 133 -13.18 -6.28 -28.84
CA ALA A 133 -12.46 -7.53 -28.78
C ALA A 133 -13.20 -8.57 -29.66
N PRO A 134 -12.52 -9.31 -30.55
CA PRO A 134 -13.15 -10.48 -31.18
C PRO A 134 -13.69 -11.37 -30.06
N ALA A 135 -14.93 -11.86 -30.23
CA ALA A 135 -15.74 -12.59 -29.24
C ALA A 135 -14.91 -13.11 -28.06
N ALA A 136 -14.96 -12.39 -26.95
CA ALA A 136 -14.02 -12.55 -25.85
C ALA A 136 -13.93 -14.02 -25.41
N LEU A 137 -12.79 -14.64 -25.66
CA LEU A 137 -12.43 -15.89 -25.02
C LEU A 137 -12.41 -15.68 -23.49
N PRO A 138 -12.84 -16.66 -22.68
CA PRO A 138 -12.90 -16.53 -21.23
C PRO A 138 -11.59 -16.00 -20.61
N PRO A 139 -11.65 -15.25 -19.49
CA PRO A 139 -10.45 -14.77 -18.80
C PRO A 139 -9.46 -15.92 -18.54
N GLY A 140 -8.23 -15.78 -19.03
CA GLY A 140 -7.18 -16.80 -18.91
C GLY A 140 -6.98 -17.70 -20.12
N THR A 141 -7.83 -17.61 -21.15
CA THR A 141 -7.63 -18.37 -22.40
C THR A 141 -6.95 -17.49 -23.46
N ARG A 142 -5.77 -17.94 -23.93
CA ARG A 142 -5.01 -17.26 -24.99
C ARG A 142 -5.64 -17.58 -26.35
N HIS A 143 -5.53 -16.64 -27.29
CA HIS A 143 -6.03 -16.83 -28.65
C HIS A 143 -5.29 -18.02 -29.32
N PRO A 144 -5.98 -18.90 -30.08
CA PRO A 144 -5.37 -20.08 -30.70
C PRO A 144 -4.17 -19.76 -31.58
N ASP A 145 -4.22 -18.65 -32.31
CA ASP A 145 -3.09 -18.22 -33.16
C ASP A 145 -1.89 -17.69 -32.36
N THR A 146 -2.13 -17.15 -31.16
CA THR A 146 -1.05 -16.78 -30.24
C THR A 146 -0.38 -18.02 -29.68
N LEU A 147 -1.17 -19.06 -29.34
CA LEU A 147 -0.63 -20.35 -28.89
C LEU A 147 0.20 -21.01 -29.99
N LYS A 148 -0.31 -21.08 -31.22
CA LYS A 148 0.43 -21.63 -32.37
C LYS A 148 1.72 -20.86 -32.67
N ARG A 149 1.70 -19.53 -32.54
CA ARG A 149 2.90 -18.70 -32.71
C ARG A 149 3.92 -18.91 -31.59
N GLU A 150 3.47 -19.09 -30.35
CA GLU A 150 4.34 -19.38 -29.20
C GLU A 150 4.89 -20.81 -29.22
N GLU A 151 4.11 -21.78 -29.70
CA GLU A 151 4.52 -23.18 -29.93
C GLU A 151 5.56 -23.27 -31.05
N GLY A 152 5.29 -22.63 -32.21
CA GLY A 152 6.28 -22.52 -33.29
C GLY A 152 7.54 -21.75 -32.85
N ALA A 153 7.39 -20.68 -32.07
CA ALA A 153 8.52 -19.94 -31.50
C ALA A 153 9.28 -20.71 -30.41
N ARG A 154 8.69 -21.75 -29.81
CA ARG A 154 9.37 -22.68 -28.89
C ARG A 154 10.18 -23.74 -29.62
N GLU A 155 9.68 -24.21 -30.76
CA GLU A 155 10.37 -25.15 -31.65
C GLU A 155 11.58 -24.49 -32.34
N GLU A 156 11.46 -23.23 -32.73
CA GLU A 156 12.54 -22.42 -33.31
C GLU A 156 13.30 -21.56 -32.29
N ALA A 157 13.01 -21.70 -30.99
CA ALA A 157 13.69 -20.94 -29.94
C ALA A 157 15.19 -21.25 -30.00
N PRO A 158 16.07 -20.24 -30.08
CA PRO A 158 17.50 -20.48 -29.95
C PRO A 158 17.74 -21.21 -28.63
N ALA A 159 18.60 -22.23 -28.65
CA ALA A 159 18.94 -23.00 -27.47
C ALA A 159 19.20 -22.03 -26.30
N PRO A 160 18.64 -22.31 -25.10
CA PRO A 160 18.72 -21.39 -23.98
C PRO A 160 20.18 -20.98 -23.79
N CYS A 161 20.42 -19.68 -23.60
CA CYS A 161 21.76 -19.11 -23.47
C CYS A 161 22.63 -20.05 -22.61
N PRO A 162 23.78 -20.52 -23.11
CA PRO A 162 24.55 -21.58 -22.46
C PRO A 162 24.94 -21.22 -21.02
N VAL A 163 25.12 -19.93 -20.72
CA VAL A 163 25.34 -19.41 -19.37
C VAL A 163 24.09 -19.58 -18.49
N CYS A 164 22.91 -19.20 -18.99
CA CYS A 164 21.65 -19.34 -18.26
C CYS A 164 21.26 -20.80 -18.06
N ALA A 165 21.49 -21.65 -19.07
CA ALA A 165 21.24 -23.09 -19.00
C ALA A 165 22.15 -23.76 -17.95
N ARG A 166 23.46 -23.44 -17.97
CA ARG A 166 24.41 -23.89 -16.96
C ARG A 166 24.00 -23.44 -15.56
N ARG A 167 23.69 -22.15 -15.37
CA ARG A 167 23.29 -21.60 -14.06
C ARG A 167 21.99 -22.20 -13.54
N LYS A 168 21.04 -22.49 -14.43
CA LYS A 168 19.79 -23.18 -14.08
C LYS A 168 20.04 -24.63 -13.69
N ALA A 169 20.91 -25.35 -14.42
CA ALA A 169 21.28 -26.71 -14.06
C ALA A 169 22.03 -26.76 -12.71
N GLU A 170 22.97 -25.85 -12.47
CA GLU A 170 23.66 -25.68 -11.18
C GLU A 170 22.67 -25.37 -10.05
N TYR A 171 21.70 -24.48 -10.26
CA TYR A 171 20.64 -24.16 -9.28
C TYR A 171 19.75 -25.38 -8.97
N MET A 172 19.31 -26.11 -9.99
CA MET A 172 18.46 -27.29 -9.80
C MET A 172 19.22 -28.43 -9.11
N ALA A 173 20.52 -28.60 -9.38
CA ALA A 173 21.36 -29.59 -8.69
C ALA A 173 21.60 -29.23 -7.21
N LEU A 174 21.67 -27.93 -6.88
CA LEU A 174 21.73 -27.44 -5.49
C LEU A 174 20.39 -27.56 -4.75
N ALA A 175 19.27 -27.74 -5.47
CA ALA A 175 17.92 -27.86 -4.92
C ALA A 175 17.53 -29.30 -4.57
N GLU A 176 18.38 -30.29 -4.81
CA GLU A 176 18.16 -31.66 -4.34
C GLU A 176 18.20 -31.67 -2.79
N PRO A 177 17.19 -32.25 -2.11
CA PRO A 177 17.01 -32.13 -0.66
C PRO A 177 18.17 -32.69 0.18
N ASP A 178 18.98 -33.59 -0.37
CA ASP A 178 20.13 -34.23 0.30
C ASP A 178 21.49 -33.78 -0.26
N ALA A 179 21.52 -32.77 -1.14
CA ALA A 179 22.77 -32.26 -1.69
C ALA A 179 23.65 -31.69 -0.57
N LYS A 180 24.86 -32.23 -0.41
CA LYS A 180 25.85 -31.69 0.53
C LYS A 180 26.24 -30.29 0.09
N MET A 181 26.07 -29.32 0.99
CA MET A 181 26.48 -27.94 0.76
C MET A 181 27.97 -27.90 0.35
N PRO A 182 28.33 -27.20 -0.73
CA PRO A 182 29.72 -27.08 -1.16
C PRO A 182 30.63 -26.57 -0.04
N GLU A 183 31.83 -27.12 0.06
CA GLU A 183 32.77 -26.83 1.15
C GLU A 183 33.11 -25.33 1.25
N GLU A 184 33.28 -24.66 0.11
CA GLU A 184 33.49 -23.20 0.07
C GLU A 184 32.31 -22.42 0.67
N MET A 185 31.07 -22.82 0.35
CA MET A 185 29.87 -22.21 0.91
C MET A 185 29.76 -22.48 2.42
N ARG A 186 30.14 -23.68 2.86
CA ARG A 186 30.20 -24.04 4.29
C ARG A 186 31.17 -23.13 5.05
N GLN A 187 32.37 -22.93 4.52
CA GLN A 187 33.39 -22.06 5.12
C GLN A 187 32.94 -20.59 5.20
N VAL A 188 32.23 -20.11 4.17
CA VAL A 188 31.61 -18.78 4.19
C VAL A 188 30.55 -18.69 5.29
N LEU A 189 29.66 -19.67 5.42
CA LEU A 189 28.65 -19.69 6.49
C LEU A 189 29.28 -19.77 7.88
N ASP A 190 30.32 -20.60 8.07
CA ASP A 190 31.04 -20.70 9.35
C ASP A 190 31.69 -19.36 9.74
N THR A 191 32.27 -18.66 8.76
CA THR A 191 32.81 -17.31 8.94
C THR A 191 31.72 -16.31 9.32
N LEU A 192 30.57 -16.37 8.65
CA LEU A 192 29.42 -15.49 8.93
C LEU A 192 28.86 -15.75 10.32
N PHE A 193 28.68 -17.01 10.73
CA PHE A 193 28.20 -17.36 12.07
C PHE A 193 29.18 -16.94 13.17
N THR A 194 30.48 -17.10 12.94
CA THR A 194 31.52 -16.63 13.87
C THR A 194 31.47 -15.12 14.05
N ARG A 195 31.38 -14.36 12.94
CA ARG A 195 31.24 -12.90 12.98
C ARG A 195 29.93 -12.46 13.62
N TYR A 196 28.83 -13.17 13.35
CA TYR A 196 27.55 -12.92 13.98
C TYR A 196 27.65 -13.09 15.50
N ALA A 197 28.20 -14.21 16.00
CA ALA A 197 28.35 -14.45 17.43
C ALA A 197 29.23 -13.38 18.10
N ALA A 198 30.33 -12.97 17.46
CA ALA A 198 31.17 -11.88 17.93
C ALA A 198 30.42 -10.54 18.00
N LYS A 199 29.58 -10.24 17.01
CA LYS A 199 28.73 -9.03 17.00
C LYS A 199 27.63 -9.09 18.05
N VAL A 200 27.01 -10.25 18.30
CA VAL A 200 26.03 -10.40 19.39
C VAL A 200 26.69 -10.10 20.74
N ARG A 201 27.91 -10.60 20.95
CA ARG A 201 28.68 -10.32 22.17
C ARG A 201 29.03 -8.84 22.29
N SER A 202 29.48 -8.21 21.20
CA SER A 202 29.81 -6.79 21.16
C SER A 202 28.59 -5.89 21.42
N GLU A 203 27.46 -6.17 20.75
CA GLU A 203 26.21 -5.45 20.98
C GLU A 203 25.81 -5.52 22.45
N ARG A 204 25.91 -6.71 23.04
CA ARG A 204 25.57 -6.93 24.44
C ARG A 204 26.48 -6.16 25.39
N GLN A 205 27.79 -6.26 25.19
CA GLN A 205 28.76 -5.53 25.99
C GLN A 205 28.50 -4.02 25.95
N LEU A 206 28.25 -3.47 24.75
CA LEU A 206 27.95 -2.05 24.59
C LEU A 206 26.65 -1.63 25.30
N ARG A 207 25.62 -2.49 25.32
CA ARG A 207 24.42 -2.21 26.12
C ARG A 207 24.70 -2.20 27.61
N LEU A 208 25.49 -3.15 28.11
CA LEU A 208 25.87 -3.24 29.52
C LEU A 208 26.72 -2.04 29.97
N GLU A 209 27.61 -1.56 29.09
CA GLU A 209 28.40 -0.35 29.31
C GLU A 209 27.58 0.95 29.18
N GLY A 210 26.29 0.88 28.84
CA GLY A 210 25.44 2.04 28.60
C GLY A 210 25.75 2.80 27.29
N ARG A 211 26.57 2.23 26.40
CA ARG A 211 26.93 2.80 25.10
C ARG A 211 25.86 2.50 24.04
N ILE A 212 24.65 2.97 24.29
CA ILE A 212 23.44 2.63 23.52
C ILE A 212 23.58 2.89 22.02
N VAL A 213 24.16 4.01 21.60
CA VAL A 213 24.31 4.35 20.18
C VAL A 213 25.23 3.35 19.45
N ALA A 214 26.32 2.94 20.09
CA ALA A 214 27.22 1.93 19.53
C ALA A 214 26.58 0.53 19.52
N ALA A 215 25.79 0.21 20.56
CA ALA A 215 25.02 -1.02 20.59
C ALA A 215 24.00 -1.06 19.44
N ASP A 216 23.24 0.01 19.21
CA ASP A 216 22.26 0.10 18.12
C ASP A 216 22.91 0.04 16.73
N TYR A 217 24.11 0.59 16.56
CA TYR A 217 24.88 0.39 15.33
C TYR A 217 25.23 -1.09 15.12
N THR A 218 25.71 -1.77 16.15
CA THR A 218 26.01 -3.21 16.09
C THR A 218 24.74 -4.03 15.84
N LEU A 219 23.60 -3.64 16.42
CA LEU A 219 22.31 -4.26 16.18
C LEU A 219 21.88 -4.16 14.71
N ARG A 220 22.06 -2.99 14.06
CA ARG A 220 21.78 -2.84 12.63
C ARG A 220 22.63 -3.77 11.77
N GLN A 221 23.91 -3.95 12.13
CA GLN A 221 24.79 -4.90 11.45
C GLN A 221 24.34 -6.35 11.65
N LEU A 222 23.89 -6.70 12.85
CA LEU A 222 23.28 -8.01 13.14
C LEU A 222 22.03 -8.22 12.29
N THR A 223 21.10 -7.27 12.28
CA THR A 223 19.88 -7.34 11.46
C THR A 223 20.20 -7.50 9.98
N HIS A 224 21.22 -6.81 9.47
CA HIS A 224 21.64 -6.98 8.08
C HIS A 224 22.15 -8.40 7.79
N ILE A 225 22.96 -8.97 8.69
CA ILE A 225 23.43 -10.37 8.57
C ILE A 225 22.25 -11.35 8.65
N GLU A 226 21.30 -11.12 9.56
CA GLU A 226 20.09 -11.95 9.68
C GLU A 226 19.24 -11.89 8.41
N LEU A 227 19.05 -10.70 7.83
CA LEU A 227 18.30 -10.54 6.59
C LEU A 227 18.96 -11.26 5.42
N ILE A 228 20.29 -11.18 5.32
CA ILE A 228 21.04 -11.92 4.30
C ILE A 228 20.85 -13.43 4.51
N LEU A 229 21.09 -13.94 5.71
CA LEU A 229 21.03 -15.38 5.98
C LEU A 229 19.60 -15.94 5.88
N ALA A 230 18.58 -15.16 6.25
CA ALA A 230 17.19 -15.59 6.21
C ALA A 230 16.56 -15.49 4.82
N ASN A 231 17.07 -14.62 3.93
CA ASN A 231 16.42 -14.34 2.64
C ASN A 231 17.32 -14.57 1.40
N ALA A 232 18.61 -14.88 1.56
CA ALA A 232 19.49 -15.16 0.42
C ALA A 232 18.98 -16.37 -0.37
N GLY A 233 18.79 -16.19 -1.69
CA GLY A 233 18.28 -17.22 -2.60
C GLY A 233 16.75 -17.22 -2.79
N MET A 234 16.00 -16.39 -2.06
CA MET A 234 14.54 -16.36 -2.09
C MET A 234 13.93 -15.34 -3.07
N SER A 235 14.47 -15.18 -4.29
CA SER A 235 13.91 -14.19 -5.24
C SER A 235 12.47 -14.51 -5.63
N ASP A 236 12.13 -15.77 -5.87
CA ASP A 236 10.76 -16.18 -6.23
C ASP A 236 9.87 -16.42 -5.00
N ALA A 237 10.46 -16.81 -3.87
CA ALA A 237 9.72 -17.04 -2.62
C ALA A 237 9.30 -15.73 -1.95
N MET A 238 10.08 -14.64 -2.09
CA MET A 238 9.63 -13.30 -1.68
C MET A 238 8.51 -12.79 -2.57
N ILE A 239 8.59 -12.97 -3.90
CA ILE A 239 7.49 -12.59 -4.80
C ILE A 239 6.25 -13.37 -4.40
N THR A 240 6.33 -14.70 -4.24
CA THR A 240 5.24 -15.55 -3.76
C THR A 240 4.70 -15.09 -2.40
N PHE A 241 5.55 -14.68 -1.46
CA PHE A 241 5.15 -14.11 -0.16
C PHE A 241 4.34 -12.81 -0.29
N PHE A 242 4.63 -11.99 -1.32
CA PHE A 242 3.92 -10.73 -1.61
C PHE A 242 2.78 -10.88 -2.63
N THR A 243 2.69 -11.99 -3.39
CA THR A 243 1.75 -12.16 -4.51
C THR A 243 0.76 -13.31 -4.35
N THR A 244 0.84 -14.14 -3.30
CA THR A 244 -0.12 -15.23 -3.08
C THR A 244 -1.44 -14.72 -2.50
N ASP A 245 -2.54 -15.20 -3.07
CA ASP A 245 -3.91 -14.76 -2.83
C ASP A 245 -4.40 -15.00 -1.38
N TYR A 246 -5.30 -14.13 -0.93
CA TYR A 246 -5.77 -14.02 0.45
C TYR A 246 -6.75 -15.15 0.79
N GLY A 247 -6.28 -16.19 1.47
CA GLY A 247 -7.16 -17.22 2.06
C GLY A 247 -8.14 -16.65 3.10
N LYS A 248 -9.25 -17.37 3.33
CA LYS A 248 -10.41 -16.99 4.19
C LYS A 248 -10.07 -16.68 5.66
N HIS A 249 -8.86 -17.01 6.12
CA HIS A 249 -8.41 -16.84 7.52
C HIS A 249 -7.15 -15.97 7.68
N GLY A 250 -6.75 -15.24 6.63
CA GLY A 250 -5.51 -14.45 6.64
C GLY A 250 -4.25 -15.31 6.42
N ARG A 251 -3.08 -14.66 6.36
CA ARG A 251 -1.81 -15.33 6.07
C ARG A 251 -1.43 -16.35 7.16
N GLU A 252 -1.13 -17.59 6.76
CA GLU A 252 -0.09 -18.38 7.43
C GLU A 252 1.23 -17.68 7.11
N GLN A 253 1.67 -16.82 8.03
CA GLN A 253 3.00 -16.24 7.92
C GLN A 253 3.94 -17.17 8.65
N GLU A 254 4.77 -17.90 7.91
CA GLU A 254 5.95 -18.52 8.47
C GLU A 254 6.92 -17.40 8.90
N PHE A 255 6.67 -16.81 10.07
CA PHE A 255 7.56 -15.81 10.68
C PHE A 255 8.90 -16.42 11.13
N ALA A 256 9.07 -17.74 11.01
CA ALA A 256 10.20 -18.50 11.49
C ALA A 256 10.74 -19.44 10.40
N HIS A 257 11.48 -18.89 9.44
CA HIS A 257 12.33 -19.70 8.57
C HIS A 257 13.32 -20.53 9.43
N PRO A 258 13.71 -21.76 9.05
CA PRO A 258 14.66 -22.58 9.83
C PRO A 258 15.96 -21.85 10.21
N MET A 259 16.42 -20.94 9.34
CA MET A 259 17.58 -20.10 9.64
C MET A 259 17.32 -19.11 10.79
N SER A 260 16.13 -18.53 10.87
CA SER A 260 15.73 -17.59 11.93
C SER A 260 15.77 -18.28 13.30
N ALA A 261 15.28 -19.52 13.39
CA ALA A 261 15.33 -20.33 14.61
C ALA A 261 16.79 -20.63 15.02
N LYS A 262 17.66 -20.98 14.05
CA LYS A 262 19.08 -21.23 14.29
C LYS A 262 19.81 -19.99 14.81
N LEU A 263 19.54 -18.81 14.24
CA LEU A 263 20.14 -17.55 14.64
C LEU A 263 19.66 -17.08 16.03
N ASP A 264 18.39 -17.32 16.38
CA ASP A 264 17.86 -17.09 17.72
C ASP A 264 18.54 -17.99 18.77
N ALA A 265 18.65 -19.29 18.49
CA ALA A 265 19.35 -20.23 19.38
C ALA A 265 20.81 -19.80 19.61
N MET A 266 21.51 -19.38 18.56
CA MET A 266 22.89 -18.89 18.69
C MET A 266 22.97 -17.62 19.53
N ARG A 267 22.04 -16.68 19.33
CA ARG A 267 21.96 -15.44 20.12
C ARG A 267 21.70 -15.73 21.60
N ARG A 268 20.75 -16.62 21.91
CA ARG A 268 20.45 -17.07 23.28
C ARG A 268 21.67 -17.69 23.95
N LYS A 269 22.40 -18.55 23.23
CA LYS A 269 23.66 -19.13 23.74
C LYS A 269 24.68 -18.05 24.10
N VAL A 270 24.93 -17.10 23.20
CA VAL A 270 25.89 -16.00 23.46
C VAL A 270 25.44 -15.15 24.65
N TRP A 271 24.14 -14.89 24.80
CA TRP A 271 23.64 -14.14 25.96
C TRP A 271 23.73 -14.92 27.27
N ALA A 272 23.47 -16.23 27.25
CA ALA A 272 23.66 -17.09 28.41
C ALA A 272 25.13 -17.11 28.85
N GLU A 273 26.07 -17.17 27.90
CA GLU A 273 27.51 -17.00 28.16
C GLU A 273 27.86 -15.64 28.78
N CYS A 274 27.03 -14.61 28.52
CA CYS A 274 27.17 -13.29 29.13
C CYS A 274 26.45 -13.14 30.49
N GLY A 275 25.81 -14.20 31.02
CA GLY A 275 25.27 -14.26 32.38
C GLY A 275 23.88 -13.65 32.60
N GLU A 276 23.01 -13.64 31.59
CA GLU A 276 21.70 -12.96 31.65
C GLU A 276 20.46 -13.86 31.73
N PRO A 277 19.33 -13.33 32.27
CA PRO A 277 18.08 -14.07 32.36
C PRO A 277 17.52 -14.42 30.98
N GLU A 278 16.78 -15.53 30.94
CA GLU A 278 16.12 -16.01 29.74
C GLU A 278 15.13 -14.95 29.21
N ARG A 279 15.35 -14.50 27.97
CA ARG A 279 14.42 -13.57 27.31
C ARG A 279 13.12 -14.28 26.93
N PRO A 280 11.99 -13.53 26.91
CA PRO A 280 10.74 -14.04 26.39
C PRO A 280 10.94 -14.71 25.02
N PRO A 281 10.22 -15.80 24.73
CA PRO A 281 10.29 -16.44 23.43
C PRO A 281 9.99 -15.41 22.35
N LEU A 282 10.77 -15.43 21.27
CA LEU A 282 10.43 -14.63 20.10
C LEU A 282 9.04 -15.07 19.62
N PRO A 283 8.25 -14.14 19.07
CA PRO A 283 7.00 -14.42 18.40
C PRO A 283 7.17 -15.25 17.10
N LEU A 284 7.79 -16.43 17.19
CA LEU A 284 8.05 -17.35 16.07
C LEU A 284 6.83 -18.22 15.80
N TYR A 285 5.68 -17.58 15.60
CA TYR A 285 4.42 -18.27 15.39
C TYR A 285 4.25 -18.59 13.89
N ALA A 286 3.86 -19.81 13.55
CA ALA A 286 3.50 -20.18 12.16
C ALA A 286 2.22 -19.47 11.66
N ARG A 287 1.43 -18.91 12.59
CA ARG A 287 0.26 -18.07 12.33
C ARG A 287 0.38 -16.81 13.15
N SER A 288 0.08 -15.65 12.56
CA SER A 288 -0.03 -14.39 13.30
C SER A 288 -0.92 -14.63 14.52
N PRO A 289 -0.45 -14.38 15.76
CA PRO A 289 -1.28 -14.61 16.92
C PRO A 289 -2.50 -13.73 16.81
N GLY A 290 -3.66 -14.31 17.11
CA GLY A 290 -4.67 -13.56 17.82
C GLY A 290 -4.10 -13.15 19.18
N THR A 291 -3.37 -12.04 19.21
CA THR A 291 -3.42 -11.04 20.28
C THR A 291 -3.47 -11.52 21.73
N SER A 292 -2.68 -12.51 22.15
CA SER A 292 -2.57 -12.87 23.57
C SER A 292 -1.57 -11.98 24.33
N THR A 293 -0.66 -11.29 23.64
CA THR A 293 0.26 -10.29 24.24
C THR A 293 -0.39 -8.94 24.49
N VAL A 294 -1.63 -8.74 24.03
CA VAL A 294 -2.39 -7.47 24.16
C VAL A 294 -3.61 -7.54 25.07
N SER A 295 -3.67 -8.55 25.94
CA SER A 295 -4.78 -8.77 26.89
C SER A 295 -4.26 -9.36 28.20
N GLY A 296 -4.98 -9.13 29.30
CA GLY A 296 -4.65 -9.64 30.63
C GLY A 296 -4.86 -8.58 31.72
N PRO A 297 -4.92 -8.99 33.00
CA PRO A 297 -5.24 -8.09 34.11
C PRO A 297 -4.24 -6.91 34.22
N ASP A 298 -2.96 -7.16 33.93
CA ASP A 298 -1.89 -6.15 34.10
C ASP A 298 -1.46 -5.52 32.77
N TRP A 299 -2.22 -5.73 31.68
CA TRP A 299 -1.82 -5.30 30.34
C TRP A 299 -1.65 -3.78 30.25
N ASP A 300 -2.64 -3.04 30.75
CA ASP A 300 -2.63 -1.58 30.74
C ASP A 300 -1.46 -1.00 31.54
N GLU A 301 -1.13 -1.63 32.67
CA GLU A 301 0.00 -1.22 33.52
C GLU A 301 1.34 -1.42 32.82
N ARG A 302 1.58 -2.62 32.29
CA ARG A 302 2.79 -2.92 31.50
C ARG A 302 2.93 -1.98 30.31
N ARG A 303 1.83 -1.69 29.61
CA ARG A 303 1.82 -0.79 28.46
C ARG A 303 2.15 0.65 28.85
N ARG A 304 1.63 1.14 29.99
CA ARG A 304 2.02 2.44 30.54
C ARG A 304 3.51 2.48 30.87
N ALA A 305 4.02 1.48 31.58
CA ALA A 305 5.44 1.40 31.95
C ALA A 305 6.36 1.41 30.71
N GLN A 306 6.00 0.69 29.64
CA GLN A 306 6.72 0.72 28.36
C GLN A 306 6.72 2.13 27.74
N ARG A 307 5.56 2.78 27.66
CA ARG A 307 5.44 4.15 27.12
C ARG A 307 6.24 5.16 27.93
N ASP A 308 6.27 5.03 29.25
CA ASP A 308 7.04 5.93 30.11
C ASP A 308 8.55 5.70 29.96
N ALA A 309 8.98 4.46 29.71
CA ALA A 309 10.36 4.16 29.31
C ALA A 309 10.71 4.78 27.95
N GLU A 310 9.83 4.63 26.94
CA GLU A 310 10.02 5.24 25.61
C GLU A 310 10.14 6.76 25.68
N ARG A 311 9.31 7.43 26.51
CA ARG A 311 9.39 8.89 26.73
C ARG A 311 10.73 9.31 27.33
N ARG A 312 11.23 8.56 28.32
CA ARG A 312 12.55 8.82 28.93
C ARG A 312 13.67 8.63 27.92
N MET A 313 13.62 7.58 27.10
CA MET A 313 14.59 7.35 26.03
C MET A 313 14.56 8.47 24.98
N ALA A 314 13.37 8.92 24.56
CA ALA A 314 13.23 10.03 23.63
C ALA A 314 13.81 11.34 24.19
N ALA A 315 13.58 11.63 25.47
CA ALA A 315 14.17 12.80 26.13
C ALA A 315 15.71 12.71 26.20
N ALA A 316 16.25 11.54 26.52
CA ALA A 316 17.69 11.30 26.52
C ALA A 316 18.31 11.42 25.12
N GLN A 317 17.60 11.00 24.07
CA GLN A 317 18.03 11.17 22.69
C GLN A 317 18.20 12.65 22.33
N VAL A 318 17.24 13.50 22.68
CA VAL A 318 17.31 14.95 22.43
C VAL A 318 18.51 15.59 23.13
N GLU A 319 18.81 15.16 24.36
CA GLU A 319 20.00 15.61 25.09
C GLU A 319 21.30 15.13 24.42
N TRP A 320 21.36 13.87 24.02
CA TRP A 320 22.52 13.31 23.34
C TRP A 320 22.80 14.00 21.99
N GLU A 321 21.76 14.27 21.19
CA GLU A 321 21.89 14.98 19.90
C GLU A 321 22.34 16.43 20.09
N ALA A 322 21.81 17.13 21.10
CA ALA A 322 22.23 18.48 21.41
C ALA A 322 23.71 18.55 21.82
N ALA A 323 24.22 17.54 22.52
CA ALA A 323 25.61 17.45 22.94
C ALA A 323 26.60 17.21 21.77
N ALA A 324 26.12 16.91 20.56
CA ALA A 324 26.97 16.62 19.42
C ALA A 324 27.73 17.87 18.89
N ARG A 325 27.20 19.08 19.09
CA ARG A 325 27.81 20.34 18.65
C ARG A 325 27.67 21.45 19.70
N SER A 326 28.62 22.38 19.71
CA SER A 326 28.65 23.45 20.72
C SER A 326 27.47 24.43 20.61
N ASP A 327 27.01 24.71 19.39
CA ASP A 327 25.85 25.58 19.11
C ASP A 327 24.55 24.94 19.60
N SER A 328 24.28 23.69 19.22
CA SER A 328 23.09 22.96 19.68
C SER A 328 23.08 22.73 21.20
N TRP A 329 24.26 22.56 21.82
CA TRP A 329 24.36 22.43 23.26
C TRP A 329 24.00 23.74 23.99
N ALA A 330 24.45 24.89 23.46
CA ALA A 330 24.12 26.19 24.02
C ALA A 330 22.61 26.47 23.97
N GLU A 331 21.96 26.18 22.83
CA GLU A 331 20.51 26.30 22.65
C GLU A 331 19.74 25.38 23.62
N TRP A 332 20.17 24.12 23.73
CA TRP A 332 19.54 23.13 24.60
C TRP A 332 19.61 23.52 26.08
N LYS A 333 20.73 24.11 26.53
CA LYS A 333 20.91 24.64 27.88
C LYS A 333 20.00 25.84 28.15
N ALA A 334 19.97 26.80 27.22
CA ALA A 334 19.11 27.98 27.31
C ALA A 334 17.62 27.59 27.43
N ALA A 335 17.16 26.61 26.63
CA ALA A 335 15.78 26.13 26.68
C ALA A 335 15.39 25.44 28.02
N ARG A 336 16.37 25.00 28.82
CA ARG A 336 16.17 24.34 30.12
C ARG A 336 16.57 25.20 31.31
N GLY A 337 16.97 26.45 31.09
CA GLY A 337 17.43 27.36 32.14
C GLY A 337 18.71 26.90 32.84
N ARG A 338 19.62 26.22 32.12
CA ARG A 338 20.90 25.71 32.64
C ARG A 338 22.11 26.46 32.10
#